data_AF-A0A937LRR8-F1
#
_entry.id   AF-A0A937LRR8-F1
#
_cell.length_a   1.000
_cell.length_b   1.000
_cell.length_c   1.000
_cell.angle_alpha   90.00
_cell.angle_beta   90.00
_cell.angle_gamma   90.00
#
_symmetry.space_group_name_H-M   'P 1'
#
loop_
_entity.id
_entity.type
_entity.pdbx_description
1 polymer ?
#
loop_
_entity_poly.entity_id
_entity_poly.type
_entity_poly.pdbx_seq_one_letter_code
_entity_poly.pdbx_strand_id
1 'polypeptide(L)'
;MQKFTNIFIFFLSLWAISTIVSFYFDVYVLFPFTLLENNEIPYNNLIAIRLAILATFAFYGLMHFLHGSKEVYPIHFLKTFLFMLSIMGLTVFLKGYAEVSLKQWLVLLFFFCVATILHLATGSKNRRFGKK
;
A
#
# COMPACT_ATOMS: atom_id res chain seq x y z
N MET A 1 14.08 -9.42 14.25
CA MET A 1 13.09 -8.95 13.25
C MET A 1 12.50 -7.58 13.55
N GLN A 2 12.02 -7.28 14.76
CA GLN A 2 11.28 -6.02 15.01
C GLN A 2 12.07 -4.73 14.72
N LYS A 3 13.38 -4.68 15.07
CA LYS A 3 14.25 -3.54 14.71
C LYS A 3 14.38 -3.37 13.19
N PHE A 4 14.51 -4.48 12.45
CA PHE A 4 14.59 -4.47 10.99
C PHE A 4 13.28 -3.98 10.35
N THR A 5 12.13 -4.46 10.83
CA THR A 5 10.82 -3.99 10.35
C THR A 5 10.63 -2.50 10.61
N ASN A 6 11.05 -2.01 11.79
CA ASN A 6 10.94 -0.58 12.10
C ASN A 6 11.84 0.28 11.21
N ILE A 7 13.09 -0.16 10.98
CA ILE A 7 14.01 0.50 10.05
C ILE A 7 13.44 0.49 8.62
N PHE A 8 12.88 -0.64 8.19
CA PHE A 8 12.26 -0.76 6.88
C PHE A 8 11.06 0.17 6.70
N ILE A 9 10.15 0.21 7.68
CA ILE A 9 9.02 1.15 7.70
C ILE A 9 9.55 2.58 7.69
N PHE A 10 10.58 2.90 8.48
CA PHE A 10 11.17 4.23 8.51
C PHE A 10 11.65 4.69 7.13
N PHE A 11 12.41 3.86 6.41
CA PHE A 11 12.85 4.19 5.06
C PHE A 11 11.68 4.31 4.07
N LEU A 12 10.67 3.44 4.17
CA LEU A 12 9.48 3.54 3.32
C LEU A 12 8.68 4.82 3.61
N SER A 13 8.62 5.25 4.88
CA SER A 13 8.02 6.51 5.29
C SER A 13 8.81 7.71 4.78
N LEU A 14 10.14 7.70 4.90
CA LEU A 14 10.99 8.75 4.32
C LEU A 14 10.81 8.86 2.81
N TRP A 15 10.78 7.72 2.11
CA TRP A 15 10.52 7.69 0.68
C TRP A 15 9.15 8.26 0.34
N ALA A 16 8.08 7.86 1.05
CA ALA A 16 6.74 8.38 0.83
C ALA A 16 6.65 9.90 1.05
N ILE A 17 7.27 10.40 2.13
CA ILE A 17 7.35 11.84 2.41
C ILE A 17 8.10 12.56 1.29
N SER A 18 9.24 12.01 0.83
CA SER A 18 9.99 12.59 -0.28
C SER A 18 9.15 12.71 -1.55
N THR A 19 8.39 11.68 -1.91
CA THR A 19 7.51 11.70 -3.09
C THR A 19 6.40 12.75 -2.96
N ILE A 20 5.82 12.92 -1.76
CA ILE A 20 4.83 13.97 -1.49
C ILE A 20 5.46 15.37 -1.62
N VAL A 21 6.67 15.56 -1.08
CA VAL A 21 7.39 16.83 -1.19
C VAL A 21 7.72 17.14 -2.65
N SER A 22 8.21 16.16 -3.42
CA SER A 22 8.51 16.32 -4.85
C SER A 22 7.32 16.78 -5.69
N PHE A 23 6.11 16.32 -5.34
CA PHE A 23 4.88 16.77 -6.03
C PHE A 23 4.69 18.29 -5.95
N TYR A 24 5.04 18.94 -4.85
CA TYR A 24 4.94 20.40 -4.71
C TYR A 24 5.98 21.18 -5.55
N PHE A 25 6.95 20.48 -6.13
CA PHE A 25 7.94 21.02 -7.06
C PHE A 25 7.71 20.55 -8.50
N ASP A 26 6.50 20.07 -8.83
CA ASP A 26 6.15 19.51 -10.14
C ASP A 26 7.00 18.29 -10.55
N VAL A 27 7.60 17.60 -9.58
CA VAL A 27 8.39 16.39 -9.79
C VAL A 27 7.56 15.16 -9.42
N TYR A 28 7.14 14.42 -10.44
CA TYR A 28 6.32 13.22 -10.26
C TYR A 28 7.19 11.98 -10.20
N VAL A 29 7.35 11.45 -8.99
CA VAL A 29 8.16 10.25 -8.74
C VAL A 29 7.26 9.02 -8.72
N LEU A 30 7.44 8.12 -9.69
CA LEU A 30 6.89 6.78 -9.65
C LEU A 30 7.86 5.83 -8.94
N PHE A 31 7.33 4.92 -8.13
CA PHE A 31 8.16 3.96 -7.41
C PHE A 31 9.05 3.13 -8.38
N PRO A 32 10.32 2.82 -8.03
CA PRO A 32 11.04 3.32 -6.85
C PRO A 32 11.60 4.74 -7.02
N PHE A 33 12.09 5.10 -8.21
CA PHE A 33 12.66 6.42 -8.54
C PHE A 33 12.53 6.74 -10.03
N THR A 34 11.38 6.46 -10.65
CA THR A 34 11.15 6.81 -12.06
C THR A 34 10.55 8.21 -12.12
N LEU A 35 11.28 9.16 -12.72
CA LEU A 35 10.73 10.47 -13.06
C LEU A 35 9.82 10.33 -14.27
N LEU A 36 8.63 10.94 -14.20
CA LEU A 36 7.71 10.98 -15.32
C LEU A 36 8.02 12.21 -16.18
N GLU A 37 8.42 12.00 -17.43
CA GLU A 37 8.81 13.08 -18.35
C GLU A 37 7.65 14.04 -18.67
N ASN A 38 6.42 13.52 -18.71
CA ASN A 38 5.22 14.30 -19.03
C ASN A 38 4.36 14.63 -17.79
N ASN A 39 4.86 14.37 -16.58
CA ASN A 39 4.08 14.56 -15.33
C ASN A 39 2.78 13.74 -15.26
N GLU A 40 2.60 12.75 -16.13
CA GLU A 40 1.39 11.93 -16.21
C GLU A 40 1.57 10.61 -15.45
N ILE A 41 0.84 10.45 -14.35
CA ILE A 41 0.77 9.15 -13.66
C ILE A 41 -0.09 8.20 -14.51
N PRO A 42 0.37 6.96 -14.79
CA PRO A 42 -0.39 6.02 -15.59
C PRO A 42 -1.80 5.79 -15.06
N TYR A 43 -2.80 5.90 -15.93
CA TYR A 43 -4.22 5.86 -15.54
C TYR A 43 -4.60 4.57 -14.79
N ASN A 44 -4.05 3.42 -15.18
CA ASN A 44 -4.27 2.14 -14.50
C ASN A 44 -3.83 2.18 -13.03
N ASN A 45 -2.76 2.92 -12.69
CA ASN A 45 -2.31 3.09 -11.31
C ASN A 45 -3.32 3.93 -10.51
N LEU A 46 -3.88 4.97 -11.11
CA LEU A 46 -4.89 5.82 -10.46
C LEU A 46 -6.18 5.04 -10.18
N ILE A 47 -6.66 4.23 -11.13
CA ILE A 47 -7.81 3.34 -10.89
C ILE A 47 -7.49 2.34 -9.78
N ALA A 48 -6.30 1.71 -9.82
CA ALA A 48 -5.88 0.76 -8.81
C ALA A 48 -5.90 1.37 -7.41
N ILE A 49 -5.34 2.58 -7.24
CA ILE A 49 -5.35 3.31 -5.97
C ILE A 49 -6.79 3.63 -5.53
N ARG A 50 -7.64 4.12 -6.44
CA ARG A 50 -9.04 4.43 -6.13
C ARG A 50 -9.80 3.19 -5.62
N LEU A 51 -9.66 2.06 -6.29
CA LEU A 51 -10.29 0.81 -5.87
C LEU A 51 -9.68 0.26 -4.58
N ALA A 52 -8.37 0.42 -4.37
CA ALA A 52 -7.70 0.01 -3.13
C ALA A 52 -8.21 0.77 -1.92
N ILE A 53 -8.44 2.09 -2.06
CA ILE A 53 -9.04 2.92 -1.00
C ILE A 53 -10.45 2.41 -0.68
N LEU A 54 -11.28 2.15 -1.70
CA LEU A 54 -12.65 1.64 -1.51
C LEU A 54 -12.66 0.24 -0.89
N ALA A 55 -11.79 -0.66 -1.32
CA ALA A 55 -11.67 -2.01 -0.77
C ALA A 55 -11.18 -1.98 0.69
N THR A 56 -10.24 -1.09 1.02
CA THR A 56 -9.74 -0.89 2.39
C THR A 56 -10.85 -0.31 3.28
N PHE A 57 -11.59 0.67 2.79
CA PHE A 57 -12.76 1.21 3.48
C PHE A 57 -13.81 0.13 3.72
N ALA A 58 -14.16 -0.66 2.69
CA ALA A 58 -15.12 -1.75 2.81
C ALA A 58 -14.68 -2.78 3.87
N PHE A 59 -13.39 -3.15 3.88
CA PHE A 59 -12.84 -4.06 4.88
C PHE A 59 -13.00 -3.53 6.31
N TYR A 60 -12.60 -2.27 6.57
CA TYR A 60 -12.71 -1.69 7.90
C TYR A 60 -14.15 -1.35 8.30
N GLY A 61 -14.99 -0.94 7.35
CA GLY A 61 -16.42 -0.70 7.58
C GLY A 61 -17.15 -1.99 7.97
N LEU A 62 -16.89 -3.09 7.25
CA LEU A 62 -17.42 -4.40 7.62
C LEU A 62 -16.85 -4.89 8.96
N MET A 63 -15.56 -4.71 9.21
CA MET A 63 -14.96 -5.05 10.51
C MET A 63 -15.62 -4.28 11.66
N HIS A 64 -15.89 -3.00 11.47
CA HIS A 64 -16.59 -2.16 12.45
C HIS A 64 -18.02 -2.64 12.69
N PHE A 65 -18.77 -2.99 11.65
CA PHE A 65 -20.12 -3.52 11.79
C PHE A 65 -20.15 -4.87 12.52
N LEU A 66 -19.21 -5.77 12.23
CA LEU A 66 -19.17 -7.13 12.79
C LEU A 66 -18.55 -7.20 14.19
N HIS A 67 -17.57 -6.34 14.51
CA HIS A 67 -16.78 -6.43 15.75
C HIS A 67 -16.86 -5.17 16.62
N GLY A 68 -17.65 -4.17 16.22
CA GLY A 68 -17.75 -2.87 16.89
C GLY A 68 -16.53 -1.97 16.69
N SER A 69 -16.48 -0.87 17.43
CA SER A 69 -15.42 0.16 17.40
C SER A 69 -14.13 -0.27 18.11
N LYS A 70 -13.47 -1.34 17.65
CA LYS A 70 -12.19 -1.76 18.20
C LYS A 70 -11.03 -0.94 17.63
N GLU A 71 -10.09 -0.57 18.49
CA GLU A 71 -8.84 0.06 18.07
C GLU A 71 -8.02 -0.89 17.21
N VAL A 72 -7.43 -0.35 16.14
CA VAL A 72 -6.60 -1.09 15.20
C VAL A 72 -5.21 -0.46 15.17
N TYR A 73 -4.16 -1.27 15.33
CA TYR A 73 -2.79 -0.78 15.23
C TYR A 73 -2.49 -0.18 13.84
N PRO A 74 -1.74 0.93 13.72
CA PRO A 74 -1.42 1.55 12.44
C PRO A 74 -0.77 0.60 11.41
N ILE A 75 0.07 -0.33 11.87
CA ILE A 75 0.71 -1.32 11.01
C ILE A 75 -0.30 -2.31 10.39
N HIS A 76 -1.42 -2.56 11.07
CA HIS A 76 -2.51 -3.36 10.53
C HIS A 76 -3.22 -2.61 9.42
N PHE A 77 -3.49 -1.30 9.59
CA PHE A 77 -3.98 -0.45 8.52
C PHE A 77 -3.04 -0.47 7.30
N LEU A 78 -1.76 -0.22 7.52
CA LEU A 78 -0.77 -0.15 6.45
C LEU A 78 -0.68 -1.45 5.64
N LYS A 79 -0.58 -2.62 6.30
CA LYS A 79 -0.53 -3.89 5.58
C LYS A 79 -1.83 -4.19 4.84
N THR A 80 -2.99 -3.89 5.43
CA THR A 80 -4.29 -4.12 4.80
C THR A 80 -4.42 -3.26 3.54
N PHE A 81 -4.09 -1.97 3.64
CA PHE A 81 -4.12 -1.07 2.49
C PHE A 81 -3.22 -1.57 1.35
N LEU A 82 -1.99 -1.99 1.67
CA LEU A 82 -1.06 -2.49 0.66
C LEU A 82 -1.53 -3.80 0.02
N PHE A 83 -2.13 -4.72 0.77
CA PHE A 83 -2.75 -5.91 0.18
C PHE A 83 -3.92 -5.54 -0.75
N MET A 84 -4.79 -4.63 -0.33
CA MET A 84 -5.89 -4.16 -1.18
C MET A 84 -5.38 -3.47 -2.44
N LEU A 85 -4.30 -2.69 -2.34
CA LEU A 85 -3.63 -2.08 -3.49
C LEU A 85 -3.10 -3.13 -4.46
N SER A 86 -2.42 -4.16 -3.96
CA SER A 86 -1.90 -5.25 -4.79
C SER A 86 -3.01 -6.05 -5.48
N ILE A 87 -4.08 -6.40 -4.75
CA ILE A 87 -5.19 -7.18 -5.30
C ILE A 87 -5.98 -6.35 -6.33
N MET A 88 -6.34 -5.10 -5.98
CA MET A 88 -7.09 -4.23 -6.89
C MET A 88 -6.26 -3.82 -8.10
N GLY A 89 -4.97 -3.55 -7.93
CA GLY A 89 -4.07 -3.27 -9.05
C GLY A 89 -3.93 -4.47 -9.98
N LEU A 90 -3.85 -5.70 -9.43
CA LEU A 90 -3.85 -6.92 -10.25
C LEU A 90 -5.14 -7.03 -11.07
N THR A 91 -6.30 -6.82 -10.45
CA THR A 91 -7.59 -6.83 -11.15
C THR A 91 -7.66 -5.77 -12.25
N VAL A 92 -7.19 -4.54 -11.99
CA VAL A 92 -7.19 -3.46 -12.98
C VAL A 92 -6.27 -3.79 -14.15
N PHE A 93 -5.07 -4.30 -13.88
CA PHE A 93 -4.08 -4.62 -14.90
C PHE A 93 -4.54 -5.79 -15.77
N LEU A 94 -5.15 -6.82 -15.18
CA LEU A 94 -5.73 -7.95 -15.91
C LEU A 94 -6.98 -7.56 -16.72
N LYS A 95 -7.74 -6.55 -16.27
CA LYS A 95 -8.92 -6.07 -17.00
C LYS A 95 -8.57 -5.34 -18.30
N GLY A 96 -7.29 -4.99 -18.52
CA GLY A 96 -6.78 -4.59 -19.84
C GLY A 96 -7.25 -3.23 -20.34
N TYR A 97 -7.51 -2.27 -19.45
CA TYR A 97 -7.94 -0.92 -19.85
C TYR A 97 -6.91 -0.16 -20.72
N ALA A 98 -5.63 -0.50 -20.60
CA ALA A 98 -4.52 0.00 -21.42
C ALA A 98 -3.31 -0.94 -21.27
N GLU A 99 -2.31 -0.83 -22.15
CA GLU A 99 -1.06 -1.58 -22.00
C GLU A 99 -0.37 -1.25 -20.66
N VAL A 100 -0.08 -2.31 -19.89
CA VAL A 100 0.58 -2.19 -18.58
C VAL A 100 2.05 -2.53 -18.76
N SER A 101 2.92 -1.57 -18.49
CA SER A 101 4.36 -1.76 -18.54
C SER A 101 4.86 -2.74 -17.48
N LEU A 102 5.97 -3.42 -17.74
CA LEU A 102 6.65 -4.29 -16.77
C LEU A 102 7.00 -3.55 -15.47
N LYS A 103 7.33 -2.26 -15.54
CA LYS A 103 7.59 -1.44 -14.35
C LYS A 103 6.37 -1.37 -13.43
N GLN A 104 5.17 -1.18 -13.99
CA GLN A 104 3.93 -1.16 -13.20
C GLN A 104 3.67 -2.50 -12.51
N TRP A 105 3.92 -3.62 -13.20
CA TRP A 105 3.85 -4.96 -12.61
C TRP A 105 4.82 -5.14 -11.44
N LEU A 106 6.07 -4.70 -11.59
CA LEU A 106 7.07 -4.78 -10.53
C LEU A 106 6.70 -3.91 -9.32
N VAL A 107 6.14 -2.73 -9.54
CA VAL A 107 5.65 -1.86 -8.45
C VAL A 107 4.53 -2.56 -7.66
N LEU A 108 3.59 -3.18 -8.36
CA LEU A 108 2.50 -3.93 -7.73
C LEU A 108 3.02 -5.11 -6.89
N LEU A 109 3.96 -5.87 -7.45
CA LEU A 109 4.62 -6.99 -6.77
C LEU A 109 5.43 -6.50 -5.56
N PHE A 110 6.13 -5.38 -5.69
CA PHE A 110 6.88 -4.77 -4.59
C PHE A 110 5.96 -4.47 -3.41
N PHE A 111 4.83 -3.79 -3.62
CA PHE A 111 3.89 -3.49 -2.52
C PHE A 111 3.26 -4.75 -1.92
N PHE A 112 3.06 -5.81 -2.71
CA PHE A 112 2.61 -7.11 -2.20
C PHE A 112 3.65 -7.74 -1.27
N CYS A 113 4.93 -7.70 -1.66
CA CYS A 113 6.04 -8.17 -0.82
C CYS A 113 6.15 -7.34 0.47
N VAL A 114 6.01 -6.01 0.39
CA VAL A 114 5.98 -5.13 1.58
C VAL A 114 4.82 -5.53 2.51
N ALA A 115 3.61 -5.71 1.98
CA ALA A 115 2.44 -6.12 2.77
C ALA A 115 2.68 -7.47 3.46
N THR A 116 3.29 -8.42 2.75
CA THR A 116 3.64 -9.75 3.27
C THR A 116 4.67 -9.65 4.39
N ILE A 117 5.75 -8.86 4.20
CA ILE A 117 6.76 -8.63 5.24
C ILE A 117 6.12 -8.01 6.49
N LEU A 118 5.24 -7.02 6.34
CA LEU A 118 4.52 -6.39 7.46
C LEU A 118 3.59 -7.38 8.16
N HIS A 119 2.91 -8.25 7.40
CA HIS A 119 2.04 -9.29 7.94
C HIS A 119 2.83 -10.30 8.79
N LEU A 120 3.94 -10.81 8.26
CA LEU A 120 4.79 -11.77 8.96
C LEU A 120 5.45 -11.14 10.21
N ALA A 121 5.89 -9.88 10.11
CA ALA A 121 6.48 -9.16 11.25
C ALA A 121 5.47 -8.96 12.39
N THR A 122 4.20 -8.70 12.07
CA THR A 122 3.12 -8.51 13.07
C THR A 122 2.54 -9.82 13.62
N GLY A 123 2.57 -10.91 12.85
CA GLY A 123 2.11 -12.23 13.27
C GLY A 123 2.80 -12.78 14.52
N SER A 124 4.06 -12.37 14.77
CA SER A 124 4.82 -12.85 15.94
C SER A 124 4.32 -12.36 17.31
N LYS A 125 3.53 -11.27 17.37
CA LYS A 125 3.11 -10.65 18.64
C LYS A 125 1.59 -10.47 18.80
N ASN A 126 0.82 -10.57 17.72
CA ASN A 126 -0.65 -10.43 17.77
C ASN A 126 -1.39 -11.62 18.43
N ARG A 127 -0.68 -12.57 19.05
CA ARG A 127 -1.27 -13.47 20.07
C ARG A 127 -1.69 -12.74 21.36
N ARG A 128 -1.42 -11.44 21.50
CA ARG A 128 -1.97 -10.59 22.56
C ARG A 128 -3.02 -9.62 22.03
N PHE A 129 -4.00 -10.13 21.31
CA PHE A 129 -5.31 -9.48 21.26
C PHE A 129 -5.96 -9.69 22.64
N GLY A 130 -6.09 -8.61 23.41
CA GLY A 130 -6.88 -8.58 24.65
C GLY A 130 -6.23 -9.19 25.90
N LYS A 131 -5.14 -8.58 26.39
CA LYS A 131 -4.91 -8.52 27.85
C LYS A 131 -4.68 -7.07 28.25
N LYS A 132 -5.78 -6.36 28.40
CA LYS A 132 -6.16 -5.67 29.63
C LYS A 132 -7.68 -5.52 29.61
#